data_AF-A0A925IB35-F1
#
_entry.id   AF-A0A925IB35-F1
#
_cell.length_a   1.000
_cell.length_b   1.000
_cell.length_c   1.000
_cell.angle_alpha   90.00
_cell.angle_beta   90.00
_cell.angle_gamma   90.00
#
_symmetry.space_group_name_H-M   'P 1'
#
loop_
_entity.id
_entity.type
_entity.pdbx_description
1 polymer ?
#
loop_
_entity_poly.entity_id
_entity_poly.type
_entity_poly.pdbx_seq_one_letter_code
_entity_poly.pdbx_strand_id
1 'polypeptide(L)'
;MKQLSETWFVEGYIDFELKKYTLLAYLQQIRKYFNENKLYPQLADLIFHYNNLIAFRENKKHLQEHFPKKLTGLQIEKLQTLYEQMIEDDDLMKELEEIINYSAGEMKTIRGGGPDSFRSFSTNCLLARRMVERGVRFVN
;
A
#
# COMPACT_ATOMS: atom_id res chain seq x y z
N MET A 1 9.08 13.28 0.72
CA MET A 1 8.36 12.19 1.44
C MET A 1 9.08 10.89 1.12
N LYS A 2 9.30 10.01 2.09
CA LYS A 2 9.78 8.65 1.78
C LYS A 2 8.57 7.86 1.26
N GLN A 3 8.39 7.84 -0.05
CA GLN A 3 7.45 6.94 -0.69
C GLN A 3 8.08 5.56 -0.75
N LEU A 4 7.27 4.56 -0.44
CA LEU A 4 7.65 3.17 -0.61
C LEU A 4 7.70 2.91 -2.13
N SER A 5 8.71 2.19 -2.60
CA SER A 5 8.74 1.77 -4.01
C SER A 5 7.53 0.89 -4.32
N GLU A 6 7.05 0.90 -5.56
CA GLU A 6 5.93 0.06 -6.00
C GLU A 6 6.20 -1.44 -5.76
N THR A 7 7.48 -1.82 -5.86
CA THR A 7 8.03 -3.17 -5.77
C THR A 7 8.94 -3.38 -4.56
N TRP A 8 8.76 -2.58 -3.50
CA TRP A 8 9.62 -2.56 -2.31
C TRP A 8 9.85 -3.93 -1.64
N PHE A 9 8.92 -4.87 -1.77
CA PHE A 9 8.97 -6.20 -1.13
C PHE A 9 9.91 -7.18 -1.86
N VAL A 10 10.21 -6.95 -3.15
CA VAL A 10 11.15 -7.75 -3.96
C VAL A 10 12.43 -7.00 -4.35
N GLU A 11 12.50 -5.69 -4.10
CA GLU A 11 13.67 -4.90 -4.46
C GLU A 11 14.82 -5.05 -3.44
N GLY A 12 16.04 -5.28 -3.92
CA GLY A 12 17.22 -5.40 -3.08
C GLY A 12 17.26 -6.73 -2.33
N TYR A 13 17.76 -6.73 -1.10
CA TYR A 13 17.80 -7.93 -0.26
C TYR A 13 16.41 -8.31 0.22
N ILE A 14 16.01 -9.55 -0.06
CA ILE A 14 14.80 -10.17 0.44
C ILE A 14 15.18 -10.80 1.75
N ASP A 15 14.88 -10.07 2.81
CA ASP A 15 15.13 -10.44 4.19
C ASP A 15 13.91 -9.99 5.00
N PHE A 16 13.33 -10.92 5.74
CA PHE A 16 12.08 -10.65 6.47
C PHE A 16 12.21 -9.47 7.43
N GLU A 17 13.30 -9.40 8.19
CA GLU A 17 13.49 -8.37 9.22
C GLU A 17 13.61 -6.98 8.60
N LEU A 18 14.45 -6.85 7.57
CA LEU A 18 14.65 -5.60 6.85
C LEU A 18 13.33 -5.07 6.26
N LYS A 19 12.56 -5.94 5.59
CA LYS A 19 11.28 -5.57 4.98
C LYS A 19 10.24 -5.23 6.03
N LYS A 20 10.19 -5.98 7.13
CA LYS A 20 9.32 -5.70 8.29
C LYS A 20 9.59 -4.31 8.86
N TYR A 21 10.84 -3.96 9.15
CA TYR A 21 11.16 -2.65 9.71
C TYR A 21 10.92 -1.50 8.72
N THR A 22 11.19 -1.74 7.43
CA THR A 22 10.88 -0.77 6.36
C THR A 22 9.38 -0.48 6.31
N LEU A 23 8.56 -1.53 6.36
CA LEU A 23 7.11 -1.38 6.40
C LEU A 23 6.63 -0.64 7.64
N LEU A 24 7.12 -1.03 8.83
CA LEU A 24 6.72 -0.39 10.09
C LEU A 24 7.04 1.11 10.08
N ALA A 25 8.21 1.51 9.58
CA ALA A 25 8.57 2.92 9.42
C ALA A 25 7.61 3.66 8.48
N TYR A 26 7.26 3.04 7.34
CA TYR A 26 6.29 3.59 6.39
C TYR A 26 4.89 3.76 7.02
N LEU A 27 4.41 2.73 7.70
CA LEU A 27 3.10 2.73 8.36
C LEU A 27 3.03 3.75 9.51
N GLN A 28 4.10 3.90 10.28
CA GLN A 28 4.20 4.93 11.31
C GLN A 28 4.05 6.34 10.71
N GLN A 29 4.67 6.59 9.56
CA GLN A 29 4.56 7.86 8.87
C GLN A 29 3.15 8.12 8.34
N ILE A 30 2.47 7.10 7.79
CA ILE A 30 1.06 7.22 7.37
C ILE A 30 0.18 7.57 8.56
N ARG A 31 0.35 6.87 9.69
CA ARG A 31 -0.44 7.13 10.90
C ARG A 31 -0.29 8.58 11.36
N LYS A 32 0.91 9.16 11.28
CA LYS A 32 1.14 10.58 11.57
C LYS A 32 0.30 11.49 10.67
N TYR A 33 0.23 11.21 9.37
CA TYR A 33 -0.60 11.99 8.45
C TYR A 33 -2.09 11.84 8.74
N PHE A 34 -2.56 10.64 9.07
CA PHE A 34 -3.96 10.41 9.45
C PHE A 34 -4.34 11.17 10.72
N ASN A 35 -3.46 11.21 11.72
CA ASN A 35 -3.66 12.02 12.93
C ASN A 35 -3.72 13.53 12.64
N GLU A 36 -3.05 13.99 11.58
CA GLU A 36 -3.13 15.38 11.10
C GLU A 36 -4.34 15.65 10.19
N ASN A 37 -5.30 14.72 10.09
CA ASN A 37 -6.44 14.75 9.15
C ASN A 37 -6.03 14.83 7.66
N LYS A 38 -4.78 14.45 7.32
CA LYS A 38 -4.27 14.38 5.95
C LYS A 38 -4.43 12.97 5.43
N LEU A 39 -5.65 12.64 4.99
CA LEU A 39 -5.97 11.31 4.45
C LEU A 39 -5.43 11.09 3.04
N TYR A 40 -5.54 12.09 2.16
CA TYR A 40 -5.06 12.02 0.79
C TYR A 40 -3.78 12.85 0.61
N PRO A 41 -2.81 12.38 -0.20
CA PRO A 41 -2.81 11.15 -1.02
C PRO A 41 -2.45 9.84 -0.29
N GLN A 42 -2.13 9.88 1.01
CA GLN A 42 -1.51 8.75 1.74
C GLN A 42 -2.35 7.48 1.78
N LEU A 43 -3.68 7.62 1.89
CA LEU A 43 -4.59 6.49 1.83
C LEU A 43 -4.57 5.82 0.45
N ALA A 44 -4.46 6.59 -0.63
CA ALA A 44 -4.38 6.04 -1.98
C ALA A 44 -3.08 5.25 -2.18
N ASP A 45 -1.95 5.76 -1.67
CA ASP A 45 -0.66 5.06 -1.68
C ASP A 45 -0.73 3.75 -0.89
N LEU A 46 -1.28 3.77 0.33
CA LEU A 46 -1.46 2.56 1.14
C LEU A 46 -2.36 1.52 0.45
N ILE A 47 -3.46 1.98 -0.17
CA ILE A 47 -4.37 1.13 -0.94
C ILE A 47 -3.63 0.49 -2.11
N PHE A 48 -2.80 1.26 -2.82
CA PHE A 48 -2.01 0.80 -3.95
C PHE A 48 -1.02 -0.29 -3.55
N HIS A 49 -0.18 -0.05 -2.54
CA HIS A 49 0.81 -1.06 -2.10
C HIS A 49 0.15 -2.33 -1.56
N TYR A 50 -0.97 -2.20 -0.83
CA TYR A 50 -1.74 -3.37 -0.40
C TYR A 50 -2.26 -4.18 -1.60
N ASN A 51 -2.85 -3.51 -2.59
CA ASN A 51 -3.34 -4.19 -3.78
C ASN A 51 -2.21 -4.86 -4.55
N ASN A 52 -1.03 -4.25 -4.64
CA ASN A 52 0.14 -4.85 -5.29
C ASN A 52 0.57 -6.13 -4.56
N LEU A 53 0.61 -6.14 -3.23
CA LEU A 53 0.94 -7.33 -2.44
C LEU A 53 -0.08 -8.46 -2.66
N ILE A 54 -1.37 -8.15 -2.62
CA ILE A 54 -2.43 -9.14 -2.84
C ILE A 54 -2.38 -9.67 -4.28
N ALA A 55 -2.22 -8.79 -5.26
CA ALA A 55 -2.08 -9.19 -6.66
C ALA A 55 -0.87 -10.10 -6.85
N PHE A 56 0.28 -9.79 -6.25
CA PHE A 56 1.46 -10.65 -6.33
C PHE A 56 1.20 -12.02 -5.68
N ARG A 57 0.57 -12.05 -4.50
CA ARG A 57 0.21 -13.29 -3.80
C ARG A 57 -0.76 -14.17 -4.59
N GLU A 58 -1.78 -13.58 -5.21
CA GLU A 58 -2.82 -14.31 -5.95
C GLU A 58 -2.33 -14.72 -7.34
N ASN A 59 -1.54 -13.88 -8.00
CA ASN A 59 -0.95 -14.14 -9.32
C ASN A 59 0.16 -15.20 -9.29
N LYS A 60 0.56 -15.70 -8.10
CA LYS A 60 1.43 -16.86 -7.92
C LYS A 60 1.00 -18.09 -8.77
N LYS A 61 -0.28 -18.18 -9.18
CA LYS A 61 -0.82 -19.25 -10.03
C LYS A 61 -1.01 -18.90 -11.52
N HIS A 62 -1.06 -17.61 -11.90
CA HIS A 62 -1.45 -17.14 -13.25
C HIS A 62 -0.54 -16.02 -13.76
N LEU A 63 0.77 -16.16 -13.55
CA LEU A 63 1.80 -15.15 -13.82
C LEU A 63 1.90 -14.60 -15.25
N GLN A 64 1.22 -15.22 -16.21
CA GLN A 64 1.38 -14.86 -17.63
C GLN A 64 0.31 -13.90 -18.15
N GLU A 65 -0.90 -13.83 -17.57
CA GLU A 65 -2.03 -13.22 -18.30
C GLU A 65 -2.53 -11.89 -17.73
N HIS A 66 -2.44 -11.62 -16.42
CA HIS A 66 -3.16 -10.49 -15.80
C HIS A 66 -2.46 -9.80 -14.62
N PHE A 67 -1.22 -9.30 -14.81
CA PHE A 67 -0.69 -8.29 -13.88
C PHE A 67 -1.54 -7.00 -13.94
N PRO A 68 -1.82 -6.34 -12.80
CA PRO A 68 -2.66 -5.15 -12.78
C PRO A 68 -2.11 -4.05 -13.70
N LYS A 69 -2.97 -3.51 -14.58
CA LYS A 69 -2.68 -2.50 -15.62
C LYS A 69 -2.08 -1.17 -15.12
N LYS A 70 -1.79 -1.04 -13.81
CA LYS A 70 -1.27 0.18 -13.18
C LYS A 70 0.25 0.16 -12.98
N LEU A 71 0.91 -1.00 -13.09
CA LEU A 71 2.37 -1.06 -13.11
C LEU A 71 2.88 -0.70 -14.50
N THR A 72 4.01 -0.02 -14.59
CA THR A 72 4.64 0.20 -15.90
C THR A 72 5.17 -1.12 -16.46
N GLY A 73 5.18 -1.28 -17.80
CA GLY A 73 5.62 -2.53 -18.44
C GLY A 73 7.01 -3.01 -17.98
N LEU A 74 7.95 -2.07 -17.80
CA LEU A 74 9.30 -2.35 -17.28
C LEU A 74 9.30 -2.92 -15.85
N GLN A 75 8.37 -2.49 -14.99
CA GLN A 75 8.25 -3.00 -13.62
C GLN A 75 7.67 -4.42 -13.62
N ILE A 76 6.74 -4.71 -14.55
CA ILE A 76 6.13 -6.04 -14.70
C ILE A 76 7.17 -7.06 -15.17
N GLU A 77 7.94 -6.73 -16.21
CA GLU A 77 9.02 -7.60 -16.71
C GLU A 77 10.05 -7.88 -15.61
N LYS A 78 10.48 -6.83 -14.89
CA LYS A 78 11.42 -6.99 -13.77
C LYS A 78 10.87 -7.88 -12.67
N LEU A 79 9.58 -7.77 -12.33
CA LEU A 79 8.93 -8.62 -11.36
C LEU A 79 8.86 -10.08 -11.80
N GLN A 80 8.54 -10.33 -13.08
CA GLN A 80 8.47 -11.68 -13.63
C GLN A 80 9.86 -12.36 -13.61
N THR A 81 10.90 -11.68 -14.07
CA THR A 81 12.26 -12.22 -14.06
C THR A 81 12.76 -12.49 -12.64
N LEU A 82 12.52 -11.56 -11.70
CA LEU A 82 12.88 -11.77 -10.29
C LEU A 82 12.13 -12.95 -9.68
N TYR A 83 10.85 -13.12 -10.03
CA TYR A 83 10.05 -14.22 -9.53
C TYR A 83 10.51 -15.58 -10.08
N GLU A 84 10.81 -15.67 -11.38
CA GLU A 84 11.35 -16.89 -11.99
C GLU A 84 12.63 -17.35 -11.28
N GLN A 85 13.53 -16.42 -10.96
CA GLN A 85 14.76 -16.70 -10.21
C GLN A 85 14.48 -17.16 -8.77
N MET A 86 13.40 -16.68 -8.14
CA MET A 86 13.04 -17.08 -6.77
C MET A 86 12.37 -18.45 -6.69
N ILE A 87 11.74 -18.94 -7.75
CA ILE A 87 11.16 -20.30 -7.77
C ILE A 87 12.26 -21.36 -7.67
N GLU A 88 13.47 -21.06 -8.15
CA GLU A 88 14.62 -21.96 -8.07
C GLU A 88 15.13 -22.14 -6.63
N ASP A 89 14.80 -21.21 -5.73
CA ASP A 89 15.23 -21.19 -4.33
C ASP A 89 14.03 -21.27 -3.37
N ASP A 90 13.81 -22.47 -2.83
CA ASP A 90 12.68 -22.77 -1.94
C ASP A 90 12.74 -21.98 -0.62
N ASP A 91 13.92 -21.54 -0.18
CA ASP A 91 14.06 -20.78 1.06
C ASP A 91 13.74 -19.28 0.84
N LEU A 92 14.21 -18.69 -0.27
CA LEU A 92 13.84 -17.33 -0.65
C LEU A 92 12.34 -17.18 -0.92
N MET A 93 11.70 -18.18 -1.53
CA MET A 93 10.26 -18.16 -1.76
C MET A 93 9.47 -18.17 -0.43
N LYS A 94 9.93 -18.91 0.58
CA LYS A 94 9.29 -18.93 1.91
C LYS A 94 9.41 -17.58 2.60
N GLU A 95 10.61 -16.98 2.61
CA GLU A 95 10.80 -15.65 3.21
C GLU A 95 9.90 -14.60 2.54
N LEU A 96 9.80 -14.64 1.22
CA LEU A 96 8.94 -13.72 0.48
C LEU A 96 7.46 -13.90 0.86
N GLU A 97 6.99 -15.13 0.99
CA GLU A 97 5.63 -15.40 1.48
C GLU A 97 5.40 -14.85 2.89
N GLU A 98 6.36 -15.01 3.80
CA GLU A 98 6.28 -14.46 5.15
C GLU A 98 6.19 -12.93 5.12
N ILE A 99 7.05 -12.27 4.33
CA ILE A 99 7.02 -10.82 4.12
C ILE A 99 5.63 -10.38 3.63
N ILE A 100 5.11 -11.03 2.59
CA ILE A 100 3.82 -10.66 2.00
C ILE A 100 2.67 -10.86 2.99
N ASN A 101 2.64 -11.99 3.69
CA ASN A 101 1.57 -12.32 4.64
C ASN A 101 1.57 -11.35 5.83
N TYR A 102 2.74 -11.09 6.41
CA TYR A 102 2.90 -10.10 7.48
C TYR A 102 2.47 -8.70 7.00
N SER A 103 2.99 -8.28 5.84
CA SER A 103 2.75 -6.94 5.31
C SER A 103 1.29 -6.70 4.96
N ALA A 104 0.64 -7.67 4.33
CA ALA A 104 -0.78 -7.60 4.00
C ALA A 104 -1.65 -7.51 5.26
N GLY A 105 -1.29 -8.23 6.33
CA GLY A 105 -1.98 -8.14 7.63
C GLY A 105 -1.90 -6.74 8.24
N GLU A 106 -0.69 -6.20 8.34
CA GLU A 106 -0.44 -4.88 8.93
C GLU A 106 -1.11 -3.75 8.12
N MET A 107 -0.95 -3.79 6.78
CA MET A 107 -1.57 -2.81 5.89
C MET A 107 -3.10 -2.87 5.94
N LYS A 108 -3.70 -4.07 6.03
CA LYS A 108 -5.17 -4.24 6.14
C LYS A 108 -5.71 -3.57 7.41
N THR A 109 -5.00 -3.70 8.52
CA THR A 109 -5.37 -3.08 9.80
C THR A 109 -5.37 -1.56 9.71
N ILE A 110 -4.42 -0.97 8.98
CA ILE A 110 -4.26 0.49 8.87
C ILE A 110 -5.13 1.10 7.77
N ARG A 111 -5.45 0.35 6.70
CA ARG A 111 -6.34 0.80 5.61
C ARG A 111 -7.72 1.24 6.14
N GLY A 112 -8.16 0.70 7.27
CA GLY A 112 -9.38 1.15 7.97
C GLY A 112 -9.29 2.56 8.57
N GLY A 113 -8.15 3.25 8.46
CA GLY A 113 -7.94 4.63 8.93
C GLY A 113 -7.82 4.79 10.44
N GLY A 114 -7.95 3.71 11.21
CA GLY A 114 -8.18 3.78 12.66
C GLY A 114 -9.64 4.15 12.99
N PRO A 115 -10.10 3.89 14.22
CA PRO A 115 -11.41 4.36 14.67
C PRO A 115 -11.44 5.90 14.56
N ASP A 116 -12.51 6.44 14.00
CA ASP A 116 -12.80 7.87 13.80
C ASP A 116 -12.21 8.63 12.59
N SER A 117 -11.13 8.20 11.93
CA SER A 117 -10.58 8.98 10.80
C SER A 117 -11.55 9.12 9.62
N PHE A 118 -12.24 8.03 9.24
CA PHE A 118 -13.28 8.08 8.21
C PHE A 118 -14.52 8.87 8.64
N ARG A 119 -14.82 8.88 9.95
CA ARG A 119 -15.96 9.60 10.52
C ARG A 119 -15.73 11.10 10.47
N SER A 120 -14.54 11.56 10.86
CA SER A 120 -14.14 12.97 10.79
C SER A 120 -14.11 13.46 9.35
N PHE A 121 -13.54 12.67 8.43
CA PHE A 121 -13.51 13.03 7.01
C PHE A 121 -14.91 13.12 6.38
N SER A 122 -15.74 12.08 6.56
CA SER A 122 -17.11 12.08 6.03
C SER A 122 -17.94 13.23 6.60
N THR A 123 -17.78 13.54 7.88
CA THR A 123 -18.42 14.69 8.53
C THR A 123 -17.96 16.01 7.90
N ASN A 124 -16.65 16.20 7.73
CA ASN A 124 -16.10 17.41 7.11
C ASN A 124 -16.56 17.59 5.66
N CYS A 125 -16.61 16.51 4.87
CA CYS A 125 -17.14 16.55 3.50
C CYS A 125 -18.63 16.91 3.44
N LEU A 126 -19.44 16.33 4.33
CA LEU A 126 -20.86 16.65 4.42
C LEU A 126 -21.09 18.10 4.87
N LEU A 127 -20.29 18.58 5.82
CA LEU A 127 -20.37 19.94 6.33
C LEU A 127 -19.95 20.95 5.27
N ALA A 128 -18.87 20.68 4.54
CA ALA A 128 -18.44 21.47 3.39
C ALA A 128 -19.51 21.52 2.30
N ARG A 129 -20.12 20.38 1.95
CA ARG A 129 -21.25 20.33 1.00
C ARG A 129 -22.43 21.19 1.47
N ARG A 130 -22.83 21.08 2.73
CA ARG A 130 -23.92 21.90 3.30
C ARG A 130 -23.58 23.38 3.33
N MET A 131 -22.33 23.74 3.60
CA MET A 131 -21.86 25.13 3.55
C MET A 131 -21.97 25.72 2.14
N VAL A 132 -21.58 24.94 1.12
CA VAL A 132 -21.75 25.32 -0.30
C VAL A 132 -23.22 25.45 -0.67
N GLU A 133 -24.07 24.47 -0.30
CA GLU A 133 -25.52 24.51 -0.55
C GLU A 133 -26.20 25.71 0.13
N ARG A 134 -25.66 26.19 1.26
CA ARG A 134 -26.15 27.38 1.99
C ARG A 134 -25.52 28.70 1.52
N GLY A 135 -24.67 28.68 0.50
CA GLY A 135 -24.03 29.89 -0.04
C GLY A 135 -23.03 30.56 0.90
N VAL A 136 -22.49 29.82 1.88
CA VAL A 136 -21.47 30.33 2.80
C VAL A 136 -20.18 30.57 2.02
N ARG A 137 -19.74 31.84 1.95
CA ARG A 137 -18.45 32.19 1.35
C ARG A 137 -17.35 32.00 2.40
N PHE A 138 -16.36 31.18 2.10
CA PHE A 138 -15.14 31.10 2.88
C PHE A 138 -14.35 32.39 2.66
N VAL A 139 -14.21 33.20 3.70
CA VAL A 139 -13.33 34.37 3.69
C VAL A 139 -11.94 33.84 4.07
N ASN A 140 -10.97 34.02 3.17
CA ASN A 140 -9.56 33.67 3.41
C ASN A 140 -8.95 34.49 4.53
#